data_AF-A0AAE1NT48-F1
#
_entry.id   AF-A0AAE1NT48-F1
#
_cell.length_a   1.000
_cell.length_b   1.000
_cell.length_c   1.000
_cell.angle_alpha   90.00
_cell.angle_beta   90.00
_cell.angle_gamma   90.00
#
_symmetry.space_group_name_H-M   'P 1'
#
loop_
_entity.id
_entity.type
_entity.pdbx_description
1 polymer ?
#
loop_
_entity_poly.entity_id
_entity_poly.type
_entity_poly.pdbx_seq_one_letter_code
_entity_poly.pdbx_strand_id
1 'polypeptide(L)'
;MINVSSKDEEDEVPEMEGRWNGVVNVEELIREKTLHLESPEREELSGLLYRFQSVFRNSPGRTNVLEHDVDVGEAEPGRQCPYRVNPKKADLIRKEIQYMLEHDVIESCQSEWASPVTLVDKPGQSAL
;
A
#
# COMPACT_ATOMS: atom_id res chain seq x y z
N MET A 1 6.01 -9.58 46.99
CA MET A 1 5.65 -8.61 45.92
C MET A 1 6.82 -8.57 44.97
N ILE A 2 6.68 -9.19 43.79
CA ILE A 2 7.71 -9.17 42.74
C ILE A 2 7.08 -8.39 41.59
N ASN A 3 7.71 -7.25 41.28
CA ASN A 3 7.31 -6.36 40.19
C ASN A 3 7.93 -6.92 38.89
N VAL A 4 7.12 -7.46 37.99
CA VAL A 4 7.57 -7.86 36.65
C VAL A 4 7.36 -6.66 35.75
N SER A 5 8.46 -5.94 35.49
CA SER A 5 8.54 -4.95 34.43
C SER A 5 8.58 -5.70 33.11
N SER A 6 7.42 -5.94 32.51
CA SER A 6 7.35 -6.28 31.09
C SER A 6 7.82 -5.03 30.33
N LYS A 7 9.06 -5.07 29.85
CA LYS A 7 9.44 -4.24 28.72
C LYS A 7 8.70 -4.86 27.54
N ASP A 8 7.58 -4.26 27.17
CA ASP A 8 6.99 -4.47 25.87
C ASP A 8 8.02 -3.92 24.88
N GLU A 9 8.87 -4.82 24.35
CA GLU A 9 9.54 -4.59 23.08
C GLU A 9 8.42 -4.51 22.05
N GLU A 10 7.99 -3.28 21.80
CA GLU A 10 7.20 -2.95 20.63
C GLU A 10 8.04 -3.33 19.42
N ASP A 11 7.76 -4.50 18.85
CA ASP A 11 8.22 -4.86 17.51
C ASP A 11 7.79 -3.71 16.59
N GLU A 12 8.78 -2.91 16.18
CA GLU A 12 8.62 -1.74 15.33
C GLU A 12 8.09 -2.24 13.98
N VAL A 13 6.76 -2.32 13.87
CA VAL A 13 6.09 -2.74 12.64
C VAL A 13 6.49 -1.70 11.59
N PRO A 14 7.19 -2.08 10.51
CA PRO A 14 7.70 -1.10 9.56
C PRO A 14 6.55 -0.23 9.07
N GLU A 15 6.70 1.08 9.19
CA GLU A 15 5.75 2.03 8.65
C GLU A 15 5.64 1.81 7.15
N MET A 16 4.60 1.08 6.73
CA MET A 16 4.14 1.10 5.35
C MET A 16 3.54 2.50 5.13
N GLU A 17 4.38 3.48 4.82
CA GLU A 17 3.93 4.72 4.20
C GLU A 17 3.25 4.32 2.89
N GLY A 18 1.92 4.23 2.92
CA GLY A 18 1.08 3.72 1.83
C GLY A 18 1.01 4.64 0.61
N ARG A 19 2.09 5.35 0.30
CA ARG A 19 2.26 6.04 -0.96
C ARG A 19 3.30 5.29 -1.78
N TRP A 20 2.85 4.77 -2.91
CA TRP A 20 3.60 4.17 -4.01
C TRP A 20 4.56 5.12 -4.74
N ASN A 21 4.96 6.24 -4.11
CA ASN A 21 5.79 7.30 -4.71
C ASN A 21 7.26 7.23 -4.28
N GLY A 22 7.63 6.32 -3.36
CA GLY A 22 9.04 5.99 -3.15
C GLY A 22 9.62 5.22 -4.34
N VAL A 23 10.89 5.42 -4.66
CA VAL A 23 11.62 4.52 -5.54
C VAL A 23 12.40 3.60 -4.62
N VAL A 24 12.11 2.30 -4.60
CA VAL A 24 13.08 1.37 -4.02
C VAL A 24 14.21 1.28 -5.05
N ASN A 25 15.27 2.03 -4.79
CA ASN A 25 16.44 2.02 -5.63
C ASN A 25 17.31 0.82 -5.23
N VAL A 26 17.48 -0.14 -6.14
CA VAL A 26 18.37 -1.30 -5.94
C VAL A 26 19.78 -0.84 -5.55
N GLU A 27 20.26 0.29 -6.08
CA GLU A 27 21.56 0.87 -5.71
C GLU A 27 21.60 1.33 -4.25
N GLU A 28 20.53 1.91 -3.75
CA GLU A 28 20.39 2.33 -2.35
C GLU A 28 20.34 1.10 -1.43
N LEU A 29 19.57 0.08 -1.82
CA LEU A 29 19.49 -1.18 -1.08
C LEU A 29 20.86 -1.86 -0.99
N ILE A 30 21.61 -1.92 -2.09
CA ILE A 30 22.99 -2.43 -2.11
C ILE A 30 23.86 -1.56 -1.21
N ARG A 31 23.79 -0.24 -1.31
CA ARG A 31 24.63 0.69 -0.53
C ARG A 31 24.40 0.57 0.97
N GLU A 32 23.15 0.48 1.42
CA GLU A 32 22.82 0.51 2.85
C GLU A 32 22.85 -0.86 3.50
N LYS A 33 22.29 -1.87 2.81
CA LYS A 33 22.01 -3.16 3.44
C LYS A 33 23.10 -4.20 3.21
N THR A 34 24.06 -3.98 2.31
CA THR A 34 25.12 -4.98 2.01
C THR A 34 26.50 -4.65 2.58
N LEU A 35 26.62 -3.60 3.39
CA LEU A 35 27.91 -3.17 3.97
C LEU A 35 28.55 -4.20 4.91
N HIS A 36 27.76 -5.09 5.50
CA HIS A 36 28.21 -6.11 6.44
C HIS A 36 28.64 -7.43 5.77
N LEU A 37 28.49 -7.53 4.45
CA LEU A 37 28.79 -8.74 3.68
C LEU A 37 30.21 -8.71 3.13
N GLU A 38 30.81 -9.88 3.02
CA GLU A 38 32.12 -10.06 2.39
C GLU A 38 32.03 -9.83 0.87
N SER A 39 33.15 -9.46 0.25
CA SER A 39 33.20 -9.09 -1.18
C SER A 39 32.53 -10.09 -2.14
N PRO A 40 32.76 -11.42 -2.06
CA PRO A 40 32.13 -12.37 -2.98
C PRO A 40 30.62 -12.51 -2.77
N GLU A 41 30.16 -12.52 -1.51
CA GLU A 41 28.73 -12.63 -1.17
C GLU A 41 27.97 -11.37 -1.59
N ARG A 42 28.61 -10.20 -1.41
CA ARG A 42 28.07 -8.92 -1.83
C ARG A 42 27.90 -8.84 -3.34
N GLU A 43 28.85 -9.36 -4.10
CA GLU A 43 28.78 -9.37 -5.57
C GLU A 43 27.65 -10.28 -6.07
N GLU A 44 27.52 -11.48 -5.51
CA GLU A 44 26.43 -12.41 -5.83
C GLU A 44 25.05 -11.81 -5.54
N LEU A 45 24.87 -11.24 -4.34
CA LEU A 45 23.61 -10.61 -3.95
C LEU A 45 23.30 -9.39 -4.82
N SER A 46 24.29 -8.57 -5.14
CA SER A 46 24.11 -7.42 -6.02
C SER A 46 23.62 -7.86 -7.40
N GLY A 47 24.21 -8.93 -7.96
CA GLY A 47 23.77 -9.52 -9.23
C GLY A 47 22.32 -10.00 -9.18
N LEU A 48 21.90 -10.61 -8.06
CA LEU A 48 20.52 -11.05 -7.87
C LEU A 48 19.54 -9.88 -7.79
N LEU A 49 19.87 -8.83 -7.04
CA LEU A 49 19.03 -7.65 -6.88
C LEU A 49 18.84 -6.90 -8.20
N TYR A 50 19.89 -6.75 -9.01
CA TYR A 50 19.76 -6.19 -10.35
C TYR A 50 18.92 -7.08 -11.27
N ARG A 51 19.12 -8.40 -11.22
CA ARG A 51 18.34 -9.36 -12.03
C ARG A 51 16.85 -9.29 -11.73
N PHE A 52 16.47 -9.09 -10.47
CA PHE A 52 15.07 -9.03 -10.03
C PHE A 52 14.62 -7.62 -9.63
N GLN A 53 15.25 -6.58 -10.17
CA GLN A 53 14.96 -5.19 -9.80
C GLN A 53 13.48 -4.81 -9.94
N SER A 54 12.75 -5.44 -10.88
CA SER A 54 11.33 -5.18 -11.11
C SER A 54 10.41 -5.68 -10.01
N VAL A 55 10.88 -6.61 -9.17
CA VAL A 55 10.15 -7.13 -7.99
C VAL A 55 10.18 -6.11 -6.87
N PHE A 56 11.30 -5.42 -6.71
CA PHE A 56 11.51 -4.37 -5.71
C PHE A 56 10.94 -3.03 -6.17
N ARG A 57 9.77 -3.01 -6.79
CA ARG A 57 9.08 -1.74 -7.09
C ARG A 57 8.23 -1.35 -5.90
N ASN A 58 8.23 -0.05 -5.59
CA ASN A 58 7.36 0.49 -4.57
C ASN A 58 5.96 0.82 -5.10
N SER A 59 5.64 0.46 -6.35
CA SER A 59 4.32 0.64 -6.93
C SER A 59 3.70 -0.71 -7.26
N PRO A 60 2.37 -0.84 -7.15
CA PRO A 60 1.72 -2.10 -7.38
C PRO A 60 1.87 -2.47 -8.85
N GLY A 61 2.14 -3.75 -9.11
CA GLY A 61 2.11 -4.30 -10.45
C GLY A 61 0.70 -4.71 -10.86
N ARG A 62 0.50 -4.97 -12.15
CA ARG A 62 -0.70 -5.63 -12.69
C ARG A 62 -0.33 -6.99 -13.25
N THR A 63 -1.14 -8.01 -12.97
CA THR A 63 -1.02 -9.34 -13.56
C THR A 63 -2.16 -9.56 -14.56
N ASN A 64 -1.89 -10.28 -15.64
CA ASN A 64 -2.86 -10.73 -16.63
C ASN A 64 -3.08 -12.26 -16.56
N VAL A 65 -2.59 -12.91 -15.50
CA VAL A 65 -2.67 -14.37 -15.33
C VAL A 65 -4.07 -14.82 -14.88
N LEU A 66 -4.73 -14.02 -14.05
CA LEU A 66 -6.04 -14.31 -13.49
C LEU A 66 -6.80 -13.00 -13.27
N GLU A 67 -8.12 -13.06 -13.45
CA GLU A 67 -9.05 -11.98 -13.09
C GLU A 67 -9.93 -12.46 -11.92
N HIS A 68 -10.26 -11.54 -11.01
CA HIS A 68 -11.20 -11.84 -9.92
C HIS A 68 -12.63 -11.59 -10.41
N ASP A 69 -13.39 -12.67 -10.56
CA ASP A 69 -14.82 -12.60 -10.82
C ASP A 69 -15.62 -12.58 -9.52
N VAL A 70 -16.63 -11.71 -9.46
CA VAL A 70 -17.51 -11.56 -8.30
C VAL A 70 -18.89 -12.10 -8.67
N ASP A 71 -19.17 -13.34 -8.27
CA ASP A 71 -20.49 -13.97 -8.47
C ASP A 71 -21.53 -13.37 -7.51
N VAL A 72 -22.51 -12.67 -8.09
CA VAL A 72 -23.60 -12.01 -7.36
C VAL A 72 -24.88 -12.86 -7.25
N GLY A 73 -24.92 -14.04 -7.88
CA GLY A 73 -26.09 -14.94 -7.85
C GLY A 73 -27.40 -14.25 -8.28
N GLU A 74 -28.42 -14.31 -7.41
CA GLU A 74 -29.74 -13.70 -7.63
C GLU A 74 -29.86 -12.27 -7.06
N ALA A 75 -28.75 -11.66 -6.61
CA ALA A 75 -28.79 -10.34 -5.97
C ALA A 75 -29.09 -9.21 -6.98
N GLU A 76 -30.05 -8.35 -6.64
CA GLU A 76 -30.36 -7.14 -7.39
C GLU A 76 -29.38 -5.99 -7.09
N PRO A 77 -29.13 -5.07 -8.04
CA PRO A 77 -28.22 -3.95 -7.84
C PRO A 77 -28.54 -3.06 -6.64
N GLY A 78 -27.58 -2.97 -5.72
CA GLY A 78 -27.62 -2.07 -4.57
C GLY A 78 -26.93 -0.74 -4.87
N ARG A 79 -27.70 0.36 -4.87
CA ARG A 79 -27.17 1.72 -5.04
C ARG A 79 -27.37 2.57 -3.79
N GLN A 80 -26.28 2.83 -3.07
CA GLN A 80 -26.28 3.64 -1.86
C GLN A 80 -25.71 5.04 -2.12
N CYS A 81 -26.32 6.05 -1.51
CA CYS A 81 -25.82 7.43 -1.59
C CYS A 81 -24.52 7.59 -0.79
N PRO A 82 -23.55 8.39 -1.27
CA PRO A 82 -22.36 8.74 -0.50
C PRO A 82 -22.72 9.43 0.83
N TYR A 83 -21.95 9.16 1.88
CA TYR A 83 -22.13 9.83 3.17
C TYR A 83 -21.78 11.31 3.10
N ARG A 84 -22.47 12.11 3.93
CA ARG A 84 -22.09 13.51 4.14
C ARG A 84 -20.79 13.56 4.92
N VAL A 85 -19.81 14.29 4.40
CA VAL A 85 -18.49 14.48 5.02
C VAL A 85 -18.18 15.96 5.17
N ASN A 86 -17.39 16.30 6.19
CA ASN A 86 -16.85 17.65 6.37
C ASN A 86 -15.96 18.02 5.15
N PRO A 87 -15.95 19.29 4.69
CA PRO A 87 -15.04 19.77 3.65
C PRO A 87 -13.61 19.23 3.70
N LYS A 88 -12.95 19.24 4.87
CA LYS A 88 -11.58 18.73 5.03
C LYS A 88 -11.46 17.25 4.63
N LYS A 89 -12.41 16.42 5.07
CA LYS A 89 -12.45 14.99 4.72
C LYS A 89 -12.78 14.79 3.24
N ALA A 90 -13.65 15.62 2.67
CA ALA A 90 -13.95 15.59 1.25
C ALA A 90 -12.71 15.86 0.39
N ASP A 91 -11.87 16.81 0.79
CA ASP A 91 -10.62 17.13 0.08
C ASP A 91 -9.62 15.97 0.14
N LEU A 92 -9.50 15.31 1.29
CA LEU A 92 -8.68 14.10 1.43
C LEU A 92 -9.18 12.96 0.52
N ILE A 93 -10.49 12.70 0.50
CA ILE A 93 -11.08 11.68 -0.39
C ILE A 93 -10.77 12.00 -1.85
N ARG A 94 -10.95 13.26 -2.29
CA ARG A 94 -10.64 13.66 -3.67
C ARG A 94 -9.17 13.46 -4.02
N LYS A 95 -8.26 13.81 -3.11
CA LYS A 95 -6.82 13.60 -3.30
C LYS A 95 -6.50 12.11 -3.46
N GLU A 96 -7.13 11.25 -2.66
CA GLU A 96 -6.89 9.81 -2.73
C GLU A 96 -7.48 9.17 -4.00
N ILE A 97 -8.68 9.60 -4.42
CA ILE A 97 -9.26 9.18 -5.70
C ILE A 97 -8.33 9.56 -6.86
N GLN A 98 -7.84 10.80 -6.89
CA GLN A 98 -6.93 11.27 -7.93
C GLN A 98 -5.63 10.44 -7.93
N TYR A 99 -5.10 10.17 -6.74
CA TYR A 99 -3.92 9.34 -6.57
C TYR A 99 -4.11 7.91 -7.12
N MET A 100 -5.23 7.25 -6.79
CA MET A 100 -5.53 5.91 -7.31
C MET A 100 -5.77 5.89 -8.82
N LEU A 101 -6.40 6.92 -9.38
CA LEU A 101 -6.57 7.08 -10.84
C LEU A 101 -5.23 7.22 -11.55
N GLU A 102 -4.30 8.03 -11.02
CA GLU A 102 -2.96 8.22 -11.58
C GLU A 102 -2.12 6.93 -11.58
N HIS A 103 -2.40 6.01 -10.66
CA HIS A 103 -1.68 4.74 -10.50
C HIS A 103 -2.40 3.54 -11.14
N ASP A 104 -3.45 3.78 -11.94
CA ASP A 104 -4.22 2.73 -12.63
C ASP A 104 -4.81 1.66 -11.69
N VAL A 105 -5.14 2.07 -10.46
CA VAL A 105 -5.75 1.19 -9.43
C VAL A 105 -7.28 1.18 -9.56
N ILE A 106 -7.87 2.30 -9.98
CA ILE A 106 -9.30 2.46 -10.21
C ILE A 106 -9.55 3.16 -11.55
N GLU A 107 -10.77 3.03 -12.06
CA GLU A 107 -11.23 3.72 -13.25
C GLU A 107 -12.63 4.33 -13.04
N SER A 108 -13.00 5.31 -13.88
CA SER A 108 -14.35 5.87 -13.86
C SER A 108 -15.34 4.90 -14.50
N CYS A 109 -16.45 4.61 -13.82
CA CYS A 109 -17.48 3.73 -14.34
C CYS A 109 -18.90 4.30 -14.16
N GLN A 110 -19.86 3.74 -14.91
CA GLN A 110 -21.29 3.96 -14.73
C GLN A 110 -21.92 2.63 -14.30
N SER A 111 -22.10 2.44 -12.99
CA SER A 111 -22.61 1.19 -12.41
C SER A 111 -23.98 1.39 -11.76
N GLU A 112 -24.81 0.35 -11.84
CA GLU A 112 -26.04 0.24 -11.04
C GLU A 112 -25.74 -0.06 -9.57
N TRP A 113 -24.55 -0.59 -9.29
CA TRP A 113 -24.02 -0.83 -7.95
C TRP A 113 -23.22 0.36 -7.45
N ALA A 114 -23.49 0.81 -6.22
CA ALA A 114 -22.67 1.83 -5.56
C ALA A 114 -22.69 1.66 -4.05
N SER A 115 -21.51 1.71 -3.43
CA SER A 115 -21.32 1.68 -1.99
C SER A 115 -20.61 2.96 -1.52
N PRO A 116 -20.96 3.54 -0.36
CA PRO A 116 -20.35 4.76 0.13
C PRO A 116 -18.92 4.49 0.64
N VAL A 117 -18.04 5.48 0.49
CA VAL A 117 -16.67 5.44 1.02
C VAL A 117 -16.61 6.06 2.42
N THR A 118 -15.81 5.46 3.29
CA THR A 118 -15.48 5.98 4.62
C THR A 118 -13.97 6.17 4.76
N LEU A 119 -13.57 7.23 5.45
CA LEU A 119 -12.17 7.44 5.84
C LEU A 119 -11.96 6.90 7.25
N VAL A 120 -10.89 6.13 7.42
CA VAL A 120 -10.43 5.60 8.70
C VAL A 120 -9.00 6.05 8.93
N ASP A 121 -8.73 6.61 10.10
CA ASP A 121 -7.39 7.04 10.48
C ASP A 121 -6.52 5.82 10.80
N LYS A 122 -5.29 5.81 10.28
CA LYS A 122 -4.32 4.76 10.59
C LYS A 122 -3.75 5.02 11.99
N PRO A 123 -3.65 4.01 12.87
CA PRO A 123 -2.97 4.17 14.16
C PRO A 123 -1.55 4.75 13.96
N GLY A 124 -1.18 5.74 14.76
CA GLY A 124 0.11 6.44 14.66
C GLY A 124 0.18 7.56 13.61
N GLN A 125 -0.75 7.58 12.64
CA GLN A 125 -0.85 8.63 11.62
C GLN A 125 -2.25 9.25 11.66
N SER A 126 -2.49 10.16 12.61
CA SER A 126 -3.73 10.96 12.63
C SER A 126 -3.58 12.10 11.63
N ALA A 127 -4.38 12.07 10.56
CA ALA A 127 -4.48 13.16 9.59
C ALA A 127 -5.68 14.10 9.87
N LEU A 128 -6.40 13.86 10.98
CA LEU A 128 -7.50 14.69 11.48
C LEU A 128 -7.11 15.52 12.71
#